data_AF-A0A1M7IXQ7-F1
#
_entry.id   AF-A0A1M7IXQ7-F1
#
_cell.length_a   1.000
_cell.length_b   1.000
_cell.length_c   1.000
_cell.angle_alpha   90.00
_cell.angle_beta   90.00
_cell.angle_gamma   90.00
#
_symmetry.space_group_name_H-M   'P 1'
#
loop_
_entity.id
_entity.type
_entity.pdbx_description
1 polymer ?
#
loop_
_entity_poly.entity_id
_entity_poly.type
_entity_poly.pdbx_seq_one_letter_code
_entity_poly.pdbx_strand_id
1 'polypeptide(L)'
;MKKLILLCSIMLMYCIAVKAQTITADAKAKNDAITDVKAPVNAATATMPTVSVALQNNTGCCTYQIQFIPLDPGGTSASYNFSSPQNVNIVAGHYNVGMRGPGGTLHFSYSTCATSGSATGPNALFSNVYICSNGTFSVNP
;
A
#
# COMPACT_ATOMS: atom_id res chain seq x y z
N MET A 1 9.15 20.53 -64.11
CA MET A 1 7.76 20.13 -63.79
C MET A 1 7.61 19.21 -62.57
N LYS A 2 8.67 18.67 -61.93
CA LYS A 2 8.54 17.88 -60.68
C LYS A 2 8.33 18.73 -59.41
N LYS A 3 8.79 19.98 -59.39
CA LYS A 3 8.68 20.89 -58.23
C LYS A 3 7.26 21.43 -57.99
N LEU A 4 6.44 21.53 -59.04
CA LEU A 4 5.07 22.07 -58.93
C LEU A 4 4.09 21.08 -58.27
N ILE A 5 4.31 19.79 -58.47
CA ILE A 5 3.49 18.72 -57.88
C ILE A 5 3.68 18.66 -56.37
N LEU A 6 4.94 18.83 -55.89
CA LEU A 6 5.25 18.79 -54.47
C LEU A 6 4.61 19.95 -53.68
N LEU A 7 4.50 21.14 -54.28
CA LEU A 7 3.83 22.30 -53.70
C LEU A 7 2.30 22.09 -53.59
N CYS A 8 1.68 21.45 -54.59
CA CYS A 8 0.27 21.07 -54.51
C CYS A 8 0.00 20.02 -53.42
N SER A 9 0.92 19.09 -53.19
CA SER A 9 0.78 18.06 -52.14
C SER A 9 0.82 18.65 -50.73
N ILE A 10 1.65 19.68 -50.50
CA ILE A 10 1.80 20.32 -49.18
C ILE A 10 0.59 21.20 -48.84
N MET A 11 0.01 21.90 -49.82
CA MET A 11 -1.22 22.70 -49.62
C MET A 11 -2.45 21.83 -49.27
N LEU A 12 -2.58 20.65 -49.88
CA LEU A 12 -3.70 19.74 -49.61
C LEU A 12 -3.66 19.14 -48.20
N MET A 13 -2.47 18.92 -47.64
CA MET A 13 -2.30 18.40 -46.28
C MET A 13 -2.65 19.45 -45.22
N TYR A 14 -2.40 20.74 -45.49
CA TYR A 14 -2.77 21.84 -44.58
C TYR A 14 -4.30 22.05 -44.52
N CYS A 15 -5.03 21.84 -45.62
CA CYS A 15 -6.49 21.98 -45.64
C CYS A 15 -7.24 20.93 -44.82
N ILE A 16 -6.67 19.74 -44.58
CA ILE A 16 -7.33 18.68 -43.80
C ILE A 16 -7.12 18.89 -42.29
N ALA A 17 -5.98 19.46 -41.88
CA ALA A 17 -5.65 19.68 -40.47
C ALA A 17 -6.47 20.80 -39.80
N VAL A 18 -6.94 21.81 -40.56
CA VAL A 18 -7.72 22.94 -40.00
C VAL A 18 -9.19 22.56 -39.72
N LYS A 19 -9.72 21.50 -40.35
CA LYS A 19 -11.09 21.04 -40.10
C LYS A 19 -11.26 20.21 -38.81
N ALA A 20 -10.21 20.12 -37.99
CA ALA A 20 -10.22 19.42 -36.71
C ALA A 20 -10.72 20.26 -35.51
N GLN A 21 -11.16 21.52 -35.66
CA GLN A 21 -11.34 22.39 -34.48
C GLN A 21 -12.73 22.94 -34.15
N THR A 22 -13.79 22.60 -34.87
CA THR A 22 -15.14 23.03 -34.46
C THR A 22 -16.17 21.93 -34.69
N ILE A 23 -16.53 21.24 -33.59
CA ILE A 23 -17.89 20.89 -33.14
C ILE A 23 -17.73 19.80 -32.07
N THR A 24 -17.67 20.24 -30.82
CA THR A 24 -18.02 19.42 -29.66
C THR A 24 -19.52 19.57 -29.47
N ALA A 25 -20.30 18.49 -29.59
CA ALA A 25 -21.58 18.34 -28.91
C ALA A 25 -21.99 16.85 -28.86
N ASP A 26 -22.19 16.41 -27.63
CA ASP A 26 -22.78 15.17 -27.13
C ASP A 26 -23.94 14.59 -27.98
N ALA A 27 -23.89 13.28 -28.30
CA ALA A 27 -25.06 12.39 -28.44
C ALA A 27 -24.66 10.94 -28.80
N LYS A 28 -24.54 10.10 -27.77
CA LYS A 28 -24.99 8.69 -27.67
C LYS A 28 -25.02 7.86 -28.99
N ALA A 29 -23.94 7.11 -29.26
CA ALA A 29 -23.97 6.00 -30.21
C ALA A 29 -24.30 4.68 -29.49
N LYS A 30 -25.32 4.00 -30.02
CA LYS A 30 -25.89 2.73 -29.59
C LYS A 30 -25.00 1.60 -30.14
N ASN A 31 -24.44 0.83 -29.20
CA ASN A 31 -24.19 -0.62 -29.22
C ASN A 31 -23.72 -1.26 -30.54
N ASP A 32 -22.45 -1.70 -30.59
CA ASP A 32 -22.09 -2.94 -31.27
C ASP A 32 -20.81 -3.55 -30.67
N ALA A 33 -20.94 -4.82 -30.29
CA ALA A 33 -19.92 -5.77 -29.85
C ALA A 33 -19.09 -5.44 -28.58
N ILE A 34 -19.70 -5.68 -27.41
CA ILE A 34 -18.94 -6.12 -26.23
C ILE A 34 -18.48 -7.56 -26.49
N THR A 35 -17.26 -7.70 -26.97
CA THR A 35 -16.42 -8.86 -26.66
C THR A 35 -15.10 -8.38 -26.12
N ASP A 36 -15.15 -7.52 -25.10
CA ASP A 36 -14.14 -7.63 -24.07
C ASP A 36 -14.56 -8.86 -23.27
N VAL A 37 -14.04 -10.03 -23.65
CA VAL A 37 -13.85 -11.09 -22.66
C VAL A 37 -12.84 -10.49 -21.70
N LYS A 38 -13.35 -9.64 -20.79
CA LYS A 38 -12.80 -9.52 -19.47
C LYS A 38 -12.89 -10.94 -18.98
N ALA A 39 -11.82 -11.70 -19.20
CA ALA A 39 -11.53 -12.86 -18.39
C ALA A 39 -11.89 -12.40 -16.99
N PRO A 40 -12.68 -13.16 -16.20
CA PRO A 40 -12.65 -12.92 -14.80
C PRO A 40 -11.15 -12.99 -14.50
N VAL A 41 -10.55 -11.83 -14.24
CA VAL A 41 -9.39 -11.78 -13.38
C VAL A 41 -10.02 -12.40 -12.16
N ASN A 42 -9.86 -13.71 -12.02
CA ASN A 42 -9.76 -14.29 -10.72
C ASN A 42 -8.76 -13.34 -10.09
N ALA A 43 -9.28 -12.40 -9.30
CA ALA A 43 -8.53 -11.84 -8.22
C ALA A 43 -8.25 -13.07 -7.37
N ALA A 44 -7.29 -13.88 -7.80
CA ALA A 44 -6.56 -14.77 -6.96
C ALA A 44 -6.07 -13.79 -5.92
N THR A 45 -6.81 -13.74 -4.81
CA THR A 45 -6.47 -12.93 -3.65
C THR A 45 -5.02 -13.27 -3.43
N ALA A 46 -4.12 -12.34 -3.78
CA ALA A 46 -2.70 -12.61 -3.72
C ALA A 46 -2.48 -13.06 -2.29
N THR A 47 -2.17 -14.35 -2.11
CA THR A 47 -2.10 -14.91 -0.77
C THR A 47 -0.83 -14.34 -0.21
N MET A 48 -0.98 -13.24 0.53
CA MET A 48 0.13 -12.53 1.10
C MET A 48 0.83 -13.50 2.06
N PRO A 49 2.15 -13.69 1.92
CA PRO A 49 2.86 -14.66 2.74
C PRO A 49 2.79 -14.25 4.20
N THR A 50 2.70 -15.22 5.10
CA THR A 50 2.80 -14.97 6.53
C THR A 50 4.27 -14.89 6.95
N VAL A 51 4.62 -13.93 7.79
CA VAL A 51 5.97 -13.73 8.33
C VAL A 51 5.96 -13.72 9.87
N SER A 52 7.08 -14.08 10.47
CA SER A 52 7.23 -14.17 11.93
C SER A 52 7.84 -12.90 12.50
N VAL A 53 7.16 -12.31 13.47
CA VAL A 53 7.58 -11.09 14.17
C VAL A 53 7.79 -11.40 15.65
N ALA A 54 8.95 -11.03 16.20
CA ALA A 54 9.20 -11.15 17.63
C ALA A 54 8.69 -9.92 18.37
N LEU A 55 7.82 -10.11 19.34
CA LEU A 55 7.38 -9.08 20.28
C LEU A 55 8.20 -9.23 21.56
N GLN A 56 8.92 -8.19 21.98
CA GLN A 56 9.81 -8.23 23.13
C GLN A 56 9.37 -7.23 24.20
N ASN A 57 9.25 -7.70 25.43
CA ASN A 57 9.12 -6.84 26.60
C ASN A 57 10.44 -6.88 27.39
N ASN A 58 11.20 -5.79 27.31
CA ASN A 58 12.47 -5.65 28.03
C ASN A 58 12.36 -4.70 29.24
N THR A 59 11.13 -4.36 29.68
CA THR A 59 10.93 -3.46 30.83
C THR A 59 10.98 -4.20 32.18
N GLY A 60 10.93 -5.54 32.17
CA GLY A 60 11.00 -6.37 33.38
C GLY A 60 9.70 -6.44 34.19
N CYS A 61 8.61 -5.79 33.73
CA CYS A 61 7.30 -5.91 34.36
C CYS A 61 6.18 -5.72 33.34
N CYS A 62 4.95 -5.97 33.79
CA CYS A 62 3.71 -5.60 33.11
C CYS A 62 3.36 -6.37 31.82
N THR A 63 2.10 -6.21 31.40
CA THR A 63 1.59 -6.70 30.11
C THR A 63 1.41 -5.51 29.18
N TYR A 64 1.96 -5.61 27.98
CA TYR A 64 1.83 -4.64 26.91
C TYR A 64 0.96 -5.19 25.80
N GLN A 65 0.38 -4.30 25.01
CA GLN A 65 -0.40 -4.66 23.83
C GLN A 65 0.23 -4.04 22.58
N ILE A 66 0.41 -4.85 21.54
CA ILE A 66 0.71 -4.41 20.18
C ILE A 66 -0.52 -4.63 19.32
N GLN A 67 -0.87 -3.64 18.51
CA GLN A 67 -1.94 -3.72 17.52
C GLN A 67 -1.39 -3.48 16.12
N PHE A 68 -1.74 -4.36 15.19
CA PHE A 68 -1.48 -4.22 13.75
C PHE A 68 -2.79 -3.88 13.07
N ILE A 69 -2.85 -2.73 12.39
CA ILE A 69 -4.03 -2.25 11.67
C ILE A 69 -3.65 -2.14 10.19
N PRO A 70 -4.12 -3.04 9.31
CA PRO A 70 -3.73 -3.06 7.91
C PRO A 70 -4.23 -1.81 7.18
N LEU A 71 -3.42 -1.32 6.24
CA LEU A 71 -3.75 -0.20 5.36
C LEU A 71 -4.20 -0.68 3.97
N ASP A 72 -3.68 -1.82 3.51
CA ASP A 72 -4.04 -2.39 2.21
C ASP A 72 -5.13 -3.46 2.32
N PRO A 73 -5.94 -3.66 1.27
CA PRO A 73 -6.83 -4.81 1.16
C PRO A 73 -6.06 -6.14 1.23
N GLY A 74 -6.46 -7.03 2.13
CA GLY A 74 -5.82 -8.34 2.35
C GLY A 74 -4.95 -8.45 3.59
N GLY A 75 -4.61 -7.32 4.23
CA GLY A 75 -4.01 -7.35 5.56
C GLY A 75 -5.01 -7.75 6.63
N THR A 76 -4.53 -8.32 7.74
CA THR A 76 -5.38 -8.76 8.86
C THR A 76 -5.11 -7.93 10.09
N SER A 77 -6.16 -7.30 10.64
CA SER A 77 -6.08 -6.64 11.94
C SER A 77 -5.79 -7.66 13.02
N ALA A 78 -4.77 -7.40 13.85
CA ALA A 78 -4.39 -8.29 14.94
C ALA A 78 -3.99 -7.49 16.18
N SER A 79 -4.20 -8.06 17.37
CA SER A 79 -3.77 -7.48 18.63
C SER A 79 -3.20 -8.56 19.53
N TYR A 80 -2.05 -8.28 20.13
CA TYR A 80 -1.30 -9.24 20.94
C TYR A 80 -0.94 -8.63 22.28
N ASN A 81 -1.37 -9.30 23.36
CA ASN A 81 -0.91 -8.98 24.70
C ASN A 81 0.36 -9.80 25.00
N PHE A 82 1.39 -9.16 25.54
CA PHE A 82 2.66 -9.80 25.84
C PHE A 82 3.24 -9.29 27.17
N SER A 83 3.62 -10.23 28.03
CA SER A 83 4.36 -9.98 29.27
C SER A 83 5.78 -10.57 29.23
N SER A 84 6.09 -11.37 28.21
CA SER A 84 7.41 -11.96 27.92
C SER A 84 7.64 -12.00 26.41
N PRO A 85 8.88 -12.17 25.93
CA PRO A 85 9.16 -12.28 24.51
C PRO A 85 8.37 -13.42 23.84
N GLN A 86 7.69 -13.13 22.74
CA GLN A 86 6.94 -14.11 21.97
C GLN A 86 7.01 -13.84 20.47
N ASN A 87 6.92 -14.88 19.66
CA ASN A 87 6.81 -14.75 18.21
C ASN A 87 5.35 -14.80 17.78
N VAL A 88 4.97 -13.90 16.87
CA VAL A 88 3.64 -13.84 16.27
C VAL A 88 3.76 -13.90 14.76
N ASN A 89 2.80 -14.56 14.12
CA ASN A 89 2.75 -14.69 12.68
C ASN A 89 1.72 -13.71 12.11
N ILE A 90 2.15 -12.85 11.19
CA ILE A 90 1.34 -11.78 10.60
C ILE A 90 1.47 -11.85 9.08
N VAL A 91 0.37 -11.54 8.39
CA VAL A 91 0.35 -11.44 6.92
C VAL A 91 1.22 -10.28 6.47
N ALA A 92 2.14 -10.51 5.53
CA ALA A 92 2.96 -9.43 4.97
C ALA A 92 2.09 -8.35 4.31
N GLY A 93 2.40 -7.07 4.53
CA GLY A 93 1.62 -5.93 4.02
C GLY A 93 1.96 -4.61 4.71
N HIS A 94 1.18 -3.55 4.44
CA HIS A 94 1.36 -2.24 5.06
C HIS A 94 0.40 -2.05 6.25
N TYR A 95 0.92 -1.52 7.36
CA TYR A 95 0.20 -1.43 8.63
C TYR A 95 0.42 -0.09 9.32
N ASN A 96 -0.59 0.36 10.07
CA ASN A 96 -0.36 1.17 11.26
C ASN A 96 -0.11 0.24 12.45
N VAL A 97 0.97 0.47 13.21
CA VAL A 97 1.34 -0.34 14.37
C VAL A 97 1.24 0.48 15.64
N GLY A 98 0.31 0.08 16.52
CA GLY A 98 0.03 0.72 17.80
C GLY A 98 0.60 -0.07 18.97
N MET A 99 0.96 0.65 20.02
CA MET A 99 1.50 0.14 21.28
C MET A 99 0.76 0.74 22.47
N ARG A 100 0.47 -0.08 23.49
CA ARG A 100 -0.08 0.39 24.77
C ARG A 100 0.50 -0.37 25.95
N GLY A 101 0.84 0.35 27.03
CA GLY A 101 1.31 -0.21 28.29
C GLY A 101 0.62 0.39 29.52
N PRO A 102 0.83 -0.16 30.73
CA PRO A 102 0.40 0.47 31.97
C PRO A 102 1.19 1.78 32.17
N GLY A 103 0.51 2.79 32.73
CA GLY A 103 0.93 4.19 32.70
C GLY A 103 2.42 4.45 33.00
N GLY A 104 3.04 5.28 32.17
CA GLY A 104 4.46 5.66 32.22
C GLY A 104 4.96 6.10 30.84
N THR A 105 6.18 6.65 30.77
CA THR A 105 6.86 6.89 29.49
C THR A 105 7.70 5.67 29.17
N LEU A 106 7.43 5.04 28.03
CA LEU A 106 8.13 3.85 27.58
C LEU A 106 8.83 4.15 26.27
N HIS A 107 9.95 3.48 26.01
CA HIS A 107 10.65 3.57 24.75
C HIS A 107 10.27 2.37 23.89
N PHE A 108 9.83 2.63 22.68
CA PHE A 108 9.45 1.58 21.75
C PHE A 108 10.30 1.65 20.50
N SER A 109 10.73 0.49 20.01
CA SER A 109 11.50 0.35 18.78
C SER A 109 11.00 -0.83 17.94
N TYR A 110 11.23 -0.74 16.63
CA TYR A 110 10.87 -1.80 15.69
C TYR A 110 11.90 -1.99 14.58
N SER A 111 11.91 -3.18 14.01
CA SER A 111 12.65 -3.51 12.78
C SER A 111 11.82 -4.47 11.92
N THR A 112 11.56 -4.09 10.68
CA THR A 112 10.90 -4.92 9.67
C THR A 112 11.62 -4.72 8.33
N CYS A 113 11.19 -5.40 7.27
CA CYS A 113 11.94 -5.65 6.03
C CYS A 113 12.60 -4.47 5.29
N ALA A 114 12.34 -3.21 5.64
CA ALA A 114 13.16 -2.06 5.23
C ALA A 114 13.09 -0.86 6.19
N THR A 115 12.44 -0.98 7.35
CA THR A 115 12.11 0.16 8.21
C THR A 115 12.46 -0.12 9.66
N SER A 116 13.24 0.78 10.25
CA SER A 116 13.52 0.85 11.70
C SER A 116 13.11 2.21 12.25
N GLY A 117 12.66 2.26 13.50
CA GLY A 117 12.37 3.52 14.15
C GLY A 117 12.12 3.37 15.64
N SER A 118 11.94 4.51 16.30
CA SER A 118 11.65 4.58 17.73
C SER A 118 10.64 5.67 18.07
N ALA A 119 9.86 5.47 19.13
CA ALA A 119 8.97 6.47 19.71
C ALA A 119 8.91 6.34 21.23
N THR A 120 8.40 7.37 21.91
CA THR A 120 8.31 7.43 23.37
C THR A 120 6.93 7.83 23.83
N GLY A 121 6.44 7.23 24.91
CA GLY A 121 5.19 7.62 25.57
C GLY A 121 4.41 6.45 26.14
N PRO A 122 3.25 6.70 26.80
CA PRO A 122 2.36 5.65 27.30
C PRO A 122 1.63 4.89 26.19
N ASN A 123 1.51 5.53 25.02
CA ASN A 123 1.03 4.94 23.78
C ASN A 123 1.93 5.43 22.65
N ALA A 124 2.26 4.56 21.70
CA ALA A 124 3.02 4.91 20.51
C ALA A 124 2.32 4.37 19.26
N LEU A 125 2.35 5.13 18.18
CA LEU A 125 1.78 4.74 16.89
C LEU A 125 2.78 5.02 15.77
N PHE A 126 3.00 4.01 14.93
CA PHE A 126 3.79 4.12 13.71
C PHE A 126 2.86 3.95 12.54
N SER A 127 2.94 4.91 11.63
CA SER A 127 2.11 4.90 10.43
C SER A 127 2.91 4.37 9.25
N ASN A 128 2.24 3.65 8.35
CA ASN A 128 2.81 3.14 7.10
C ASN A 128 4.03 2.22 7.32
N VAL A 129 3.96 1.30 8.28
CA VAL A 129 4.97 0.27 8.53
C VAL A 129 4.82 -0.87 7.53
N TYR A 130 5.89 -1.22 6.84
CA TYR A 130 5.93 -2.30 5.86
C TYR A 130 6.44 -3.59 6.51
N ILE A 131 5.58 -4.59 6.64
CA ILE A 131 5.94 -5.91 7.16
C ILE A 131 6.07 -6.86 5.97
N CYS A 132 7.28 -7.17 5.53
CA CYS A 132 7.50 -8.05 4.37
C CYS A 132 8.55 -9.15 4.58
N SER A 133 9.08 -9.25 5.81
CA SER A 133 9.98 -10.32 6.25
C SER A 133 9.84 -10.46 7.77
N ASN A 134 10.58 -11.44 8.33
CA ASN A 134 10.71 -11.53 9.77
C ASN A 134 11.29 -10.24 10.36
N GLY A 135 10.87 -9.90 11.58
CA GLY A 135 11.22 -8.64 12.24
C GLY A 135 10.96 -8.65 13.74
N THR A 136 11.18 -7.51 14.40
CA THR A 136 11.00 -7.37 15.85
C THR A 136 10.28 -6.07 16.21
N PHE A 137 9.48 -6.12 17.28
CA PHE A 137 8.93 -4.96 17.97
C PHE A 137 9.25 -5.10 19.46
N SER A 138 9.80 -4.07 20.08
CA SER A 138 10.28 -4.16 21.47
C SER A 138 9.95 -2.92 22.29
N VAL A 139 9.58 -3.12 23.56
CA VAL A 139 9.54 -2.07 24.57
C VAL A 139 10.80 -2.14 25.42
N ASN A 140 11.48 -1.01 25.55
CA ASN A 140 12.67 -0.82 26.37
C ASN A 140 12.41 0.29 27.41
N PRO A 141 13.10 0.26 28.56
CA PRO A 141 13.07 1.34 29.54
C PRO A 141 13.65 2.65 29.00
#